data_AF-A0A1S3ZYP5-F1
#
_entry.id   AF-A0A1S3ZYP5-F1
#
_cell.length_a   1.000
_cell.length_b   1.000
_cell.length_c   1.000
_cell.angle_alpha   90.00
_cell.angle_beta   90.00
_cell.angle_gamma   90.00
#
_symmetry.space_group_name_H-M   'P 1'
#
loop_
_entity.id
_entity.type
_entity.pdbx_description
1 polymer ?
#
loop_
_entity_poly.entity_id
_entity_poly.type
_entity_poly.pdbx_seq_one_letter_code
_entity_poly.pdbx_strand_id
1 'polypeptide(L)'
;MASKILCLIIMIAGFLPAITMATEYWVGGDKGWTLDVDYQAWAKDKTFKVGDTLAGPQSEALTTGHDVITLAKPGKKWYICGVPTHCSDFSQKLVITVEDGAPAPAPAAPAPPTEYWVGGDKGWTIDVDYQAWAKNKTFKVGDTLVFKYTKGHHNVFKVNQTGFQNCIAPPPSEGLTTGHDVITLAKPGKKWYICGVPTHCSDHNQKLVITVEGGAPAPAAPVPAPAALAPAPAAPAPGPAPKKDDSNNSYKVTTSAYKIFVGGVVLIWTILI
;
A
#
# COMPACT_ATOMS: atom_id res chain seq x y z
N MET A 1 35.61 -37.24 -47.04
CA MET A 1 35.22 -35.81 -46.90
C MET A 1 34.03 -35.78 -45.93
N ALA A 2 34.26 -35.89 -44.62
CA ALA A 2 34.54 -34.79 -43.68
C ALA A 2 33.43 -33.73 -43.66
N SER A 3 32.57 -33.77 -42.65
CA SER A 3 32.26 -32.57 -41.86
C SER A 3 31.61 -32.98 -40.55
N LYS A 4 32.46 -33.15 -39.53
CA LYS A 4 32.07 -33.25 -38.12
C LYS A 4 31.86 -31.81 -37.64
N ILE A 5 30.61 -31.37 -37.51
CA ILE A 5 30.30 -30.08 -36.86
C ILE A 5 30.21 -30.35 -35.36
N LEU A 6 31.30 -30.02 -34.67
CA LEU A 6 31.42 -29.99 -33.22
C LEU A 6 30.67 -28.74 -32.71
N CYS A 7 29.47 -28.93 -32.17
CA CYS A 7 28.77 -27.87 -31.42
C CYS A 7 29.53 -27.62 -30.11
N LEU A 8 30.29 -26.53 -30.07
CA LEU A 8 30.95 -26.01 -28.87
C LEU A 8 29.88 -25.42 -27.94
N ILE A 9 29.48 -26.15 -26.89
CA ILE A 9 28.60 -25.64 -25.84
C ILE A 9 29.47 -24.74 -24.94
N ILE A 10 29.32 -23.42 -25.09
CA ILE A 10 29.91 -22.43 -24.19
C ILE A 10 29.09 -22.49 -22.89
N MET A 11 29.65 -23.11 -21.84
CA MET A 11 29.13 -22.97 -20.48
C MET A 11 29.45 -21.55 -19.99
N ILE A 12 28.54 -20.62 -20.25
CA ILE A 12 28.53 -19.32 -19.58
C ILE A 12 28.11 -19.61 -18.14
N ALA A 13 29.09 -19.66 -17.23
CA ALA A 13 28.83 -19.63 -15.80
C ALA A 13 28.13 -18.31 -15.48
N GLY A 14 26.81 -18.34 -15.42
CA GLY A 14 26.00 -17.21 -14.99
C GLY A 14 26.39 -16.86 -13.57
N PHE A 15 27.06 -15.72 -13.40
CA PHE A 15 27.24 -15.08 -12.11
C PHE A 15 25.84 -14.63 -11.66
N LEU A 16 25.11 -15.50 -10.98
CA LEU A 16 23.84 -15.16 -10.35
C LEU A 16 24.14 -14.08 -9.31
N PRO A 17 23.64 -12.84 -9.48
CA PRO A 17 23.77 -11.85 -8.42
C PRO A 17 23.06 -12.40 -7.19
N ALA A 18 23.79 -12.52 -6.08
CA ALA A 18 23.22 -12.94 -4.81
C ALA A 18 22.09 -11.97 -4.45
N ILE A 19 20.87 -12.48 -4.39
CA ILE A 19 19.71 -11.71 -3.95
C ILE A 19 19.88 -11.53 -2.44
N THR A 20 20.37 -10.37 -2.02
CA THR A 20 20.48 -10.04 -0.60
C THR A 20 19.07 -9.73 -0.10
N MET A 21 18.44 -10.68 0.59
CA MET A 21 17.15 -10.45 1.26
C MET A 21 17.37 -9.50 2.45
N ALA A 22 16.36 -8.68 2.77
CA ALA A 22 16.37 -7.87 3.99
C ALA A 22 16.49 -8.76 5.23
N THR A 23 17.38 -8.41 6.14
CA THR A 23 17.63 -9.15 7.38
C THR A 23 16.92 -8.48 8.56
N GLU A 24 16.28 -9.29 9.39
CA GLU A 24 15.72 -8.85 10.67
C GLU A 24 16.70 -9.13 11.81
N TYR A 25 17.00 -8.09 12.59
CA TYR A 25 17.89 -8.15 13.74
C TYR A 25 17.12 -7.97 15.03
N TRP A 26 17.22 -8.97 15.91
CA TRP A 26 16.69 -8.88 17.27
C TRP A 26 17.68 -8.13 18.18
N VAL A 27 17.34 -6.90 18.55
CA VAL A 27 18.24 -6.03 19.32
C VAL A 27 18.50 -6.63 20.70
N GLY A 28 19.77 -6.87 21.03
CA GLY A 28 20.17 -7.54 22.27
C GLY A 28 20.04 -9.07 22.25
N GLY A 29 19.62 -9.67 21.13
CA GLY A 29 19.42 -11.11 21.00
C GLY A 29 18.32 -11.60 21.94
N ASP A 30 18.54 -12.74 22.60
CA ASP A 30 17.57 -13.35 23.53
C ASP A 30 17.23 -12.45 24.73
N LYS A 31 18.12 -11.51 25.08
CA LYS A 31 17.91 -10.57 26.19
C LYS A 31 17.05 -9.36 25.82
N GLY A 32 16.86 -9.10 24.52
CA GLY A 32 16.09 -7.96 24.04
C GLY A 32 16.68 -6.59 24.42
N TRP A 33 15.85 -5.54 24.32
CA TRP A 33 16.19 -4.18 24.73
C TRP A 33 16.02 -3.99 26.25
N THR A 34 16.91 -4.59 27.04
CA THR A 34 16.91 -4.56 28.52
C THR A 34 18.15 -3.86 29.11
N LEU A 35 18.20 -3.70 30.43
CA LEU A 35 19.39 -3.20 31.14
C LEU A 35 20.50 -4.26 31.14
N ASP A 36 21.75 -3.84 31.36
CA ASP A 36 22.92 -4.74 31.48
C ASP A 36 23.25 -5.59 30.23
N VAL A 37 22.84 -5.10 29.06
CA VAL A 37 23.21 -5.66 27.75
C VAL A 37 24.25 -4.76 27.08
N ASP A 38 25.37 -5.35 26.65
CA ASP A 38 26.34 -4.64 25.81
C ASP A 38 25.89 -4.65 24.34
N TYR A 39 25.14 -3.62 23.96
CA TYR A 39 24.63 -3.45 22.60
C TYR A 39 25.73 -3.20 21.56
N GLN A 40 26.89 -2.69 21.97
CA GLN A 40 28.01 -2.46 21.06
C GLN A 40 28.70 -3.79 20.73
N ALA A 41 28.90 -4.64 21.73
CA ALA A 41 29.34 -6.01 21.52
C ALA A 41 28.33 -6.80 20.69
N TRP A 42 27.04 -6.67 20.96
CA TRP A 42 25.99 -7.29 20.15
C TRP A 42 26.03 -6.86 18.68
N ALA A 43 26.30 -5.58 18.40
CA ALA A 43 26.33 -5.04 17.04
C ALA A 43 27.65 -5.33 16.28
N LYS A 44 28.74 -5.67 16.99
CA LYS A 44 30.10 -5.69 16.46
C LYS A 44 30.29 -6.57 15.22
N ASP A 45 29.67 -7.74 15.20
CA ASP A 45 29.83 -8.73 14.12
C ASP A 45 28.65 -8.74 13.14
N LYS A 46 27.85 -7.66 13.13
CA LYS A 46 26.67 -7.51 12.27
C LYS A 46 26.93 -6.47 11.18
N THR A 47 26.41 -6.76 10.00
CA THR A 47 26.44 -5.84 8.86
C THR A 47 25.04 -5.36 8.58
N PHE A 48 24.73 -4.13 8.98
CA PHE A 48 23.43 -3.50 8.76
C PHE A 48 23.39 -2.86 7.37
N LYS A 49 22.36 -3.16 6.60
CA LYS A 49 22.16 -2.64 5.24
C LYS A 49 20.82 -1.93 5.13
N VAL A 50 20.69 -1.08 4.10
CA VAL A 50 19.41 -0.46 3.78
C VAL A 50 18.37 -1.55 3.48
N GLY A 51 17.22 -1.48 4.14
CA GLY A 51 16.12 -2.44 4.03
C GLY A 51 16.04 -3.44 5.19
N ASP A 52 17.12 -3.62 5.96
CA ASP A 52 17.10 -4.43 7.18
C ASP A 52 16.18 -3.83 8.25
N THR A 53 15.76 -4.66 9.21
CA THR A 53 14.89 -4.24 10.31
C THR A 53 15.54 -4.51 11.67
N LEU A 54 15.32 -3.60 12.62
CA LEU A 54 15.58 -3.84 14.04
C LEU A 54 14.26 -4.14 14.74
N ALA A 55 14.19 -5.26 15.45
CA ALA A 55 13.00 -5.69 16.19
C ALA A 55 13.38 -6.05 17.64
N GLY A 56 12.36 -6.08 18.52
CA GLY A 56 12.47 -6.53 19.91
C GLY A 56 11.41 -7.57 20.24
N PRO A 57 11.54 -8.30 21.35
CA PRO A 57 10.55 -9.30 21.72
C PRO A 57 9.19 -8.65 22.00
N GLN A 58 8.12 -9.34 21.55
CA GLN A 58 6.74 -9.07 21.95
C GLN A 58 6.57 -9.38 23.45
N SER A 59 7.07 -8.53 24.34
CA SER A 59 6.61 -8.48 25.73
C SER A 59 7.28 -7.35 26.50
N GLU A 60 6.44 -6.39 26.93
CA GLU A 60 6.51 -5.65 28.18
C GLU A 60 7.70 -4.71 28.49
N ALA A 61 8.33 -4.09 27.47
CA ALA A 61 9.13 -2.87 27.71
C ALA A 61 9.35 -1.96 26.47
N LEU A 62 8.41 -1.96 25.52
CA LEU A 62 8.23 -0.91 24.49
C LEU A 62 6.72 -0.81 24.28
N THR A 63 6.15 0.39 24.34
CA THR A 63 4.72 0.64 24.66
C THR A 63 3.67 0.07 23.68
N THR A 64 4.06 -0.65 22.64
CA THR A 64 3.16 -1.27 21.64
C THR A 64 3.55 -2.70 21.23
N GLY A 65 4.68 -3.24 21.68
CA GLY A 65 5.07 -4.63 21.42
C GLY A 65 5.28 -5.00 19.93
N HIS A 66 5.42 -4.05 19.00
CA HIS A 66 5.66 -4.33 17.57
C HIS A 66 6.53 -3.26 16.88
N ASP A 67 7.44 -2.62 17.61
CA ASP A 67 8.27 -1.57 17.03
C ASP A 67 9.37 -2.20 16.15
N VAL A 68 9.05 -2.40 14.87
CA VAL A 68 9.99 -2.79 13.82
C VAL A 68 10.55 -1.51 13.19
N ILE A 69 11.84 -1.27 13.35
CA ILE A 69 12.52 -0.12 12.75
C ILE A 69 13.20 -0.54 11.45
N THR A 70 12.67 -0.11 10.31
CA THR A 70 13.34 -0.32 9.01
C THR A 70 14.50 0.66 8.83
N LEU A 71 15.68 0.14 8.48
CA LEU A 71 16.88 0.91 8.17
C LEU A 71 16.77 1.48 6.75
N ALA A 72 16.03 2.58 6.60
CA ALA A 72 15.67 3.11 5.27
C ALA A 72 16.78 3.90 4.55
N LYS A 73 17.85 4.30 5.26
CA LYS A 73 18.92 5.14 4.71
C LYS A 73 20.29 4.72 5.24
N PRO A 74 21.35 4.81 4.43
CA PRO A 74 22.71 4.56 4.89
C PRO A 74 23.13 5.55 5.99
N GLY A 75 24.28 5.27 6.60
CA GLY A 75 24.91 6.10 7.61
C GLY A 75 24.68 5.63 9.04
N LYS A 76 25.33 6.34 9.98
CA LYS A 76 25.29 6.01 11.41
C LYS A 76 23.91 6.28 12.00
N LYS A 77 23.35 5.30 12.71
CA LYS A 77 22.08 5.41 13.46
C LYS A 77 22.36 5.30 14.95
N TRP A 78 21.58 6.04 15.73
CA TRP A 78 21.71 6.16 17.18
C TRP A 78 20.36 5.87 17.81
N TYR A 79 20.34 4.97 18.78
CA TYR A 79 19.15 4.60 19.53
C TYR A 79 19.48 4.68 21.02
N ILE A 80 18.58 5.27 21.80
CA ILE A 80 18.72 5.43 23.24
C ILE A 80 17.42 5.06 23.92
N CYS A 81 17.53 4.59 25.16
CA CYS A 81 16.36 4.53 26.02
C CYS A 81 16.06 5.92 26.61
N GLY A 82 14.81 6.34 26.55
CA GLY A 82 14.36 7.64 27.08
C GLY A 82 14.02 7.64 28.58
N VAL A 83 14.05 6.47 29.24
CA VAL A 83 13.83 6.38 30.69
C VAL A 83 15.00 7.04 31.43
N PRO A 84 14.75 7.87 32.47
CA PRO A 84 15.82 8.44 33.27
C PRO A 84 16.84 7.38 33.70
N THR A 85 18.11 7.76 33.75
CA THR A 85 19.28 6.90 34.11
C THR A 85 19.59 5.72 33.17
N HIS A 86 18.65 5.20 32.37
CA HIS A 86 18.89 4.03 31.51
C HIS A 86 20.00 4.26 30.47
N CYS A 87 20.02 5.43 29.82
CA CYS A 87 21.05 5.74 28.81
C CYS A 87 22.40 6.13 29.44
N SER A 88 22.40 6.84 30.58
CA SER A 88 23.59 7.40 31.21
C SER A 88 24.30 6.41 32.12
N ASP A 89 23.54 5.69 32.95
CA ASP A 89 24.06 4.90 34.06
C ASP A 89 24.14 3.42 33.67
N PHE A 90 23.19 2.95 32.87
CA PHE A 90 23.08 1.55 32.44
C PHE A 90 23.46 1.31 30.97
N SER A 91 23.96 2.34 30.28
CA SER A 91 24.41 2.25 28.88
C SER A 91 23.40 1.61 27.91
N GLN A 92 22.10 1.80 28.15
CA GLN A 92 21.04 1.32 27.27
C GLN A 92 20.93 2.19 26.00
N LYS A 93 21.93 2.04 25.13
CA LYS A 93 22.12 2.77 23.87
C LYS A 93 22.77 1.90 22.80
N LEU A 94 22.35 2.06 21.56
CA LEU A 94 22.87 1.34 20.40
C LEU A 94 23.35 2.34 19.34
N VAL A 95 24.49 2.01 18.74
CA VAL A 95 25.04 2.75 17.60
C VAL A 95 25.37 1.72 16.53
N ILE A 96 24.81 1.91 15.35
CA ILE A 96 25.08 1.06 14.20
C ILE A 96 25.48 1.91 13.00
N THR A 97 26.23 1.33 12.08
CA THR A 97 26.51 1.92 10.77
C THR A 97 25.73 1.14 9.73
N VAL A 98 24.81 1.83 9.04
CA VAL A 98 24.05 1.23 7.95
C VAL A 98 24.81 1.47 6.66
N GLU A 99 25.26 0.39 6.03
CA GLU A 99 25.88 0.44 4.70
C GLU A 99 24.83 0.71 3.62
N ASP A 100 25.27 1.21 2.48
CA ASP A 100 24.45 1.18 1.27
C ASP A 100 24.07 -0.28 1.00
N GLY A 101 22.80 -0.61 1.23
CA GLY A 101 22.25 -1.87 0.76
C GLY A 101 22.31 -1.85 -0.76
N ALA A 102 22.41 -3.04 -1.39
CA ALA A 102 21.93 -3.15 -2.76
C ALA A 102 20.56 -2.46 -2.84
N PRO A 103 20.24 -1.71 -3.92
CA PRO A 103 18.95 -1.02 -4.02
C PRO A 103 17.87 -1.98 -3.58
N ALA A 104 17.06 -1.59 -2.59
CA ALA A 104 15.95 -2.42 -2.12
C ALA A 104 15.28 -2.97 -3.38
N PRO A 105 15.07 -4.30 -3.50
CA PRO A 105 14.45 -4.84 -4.70
C PRO A 105 13.20 -4.01 -4.92
N ALA A 106 13.08 -3.43 -6.12
CA ALA A 106 11.91 -2.64 -6.47
C ALA A 106 10.67 -3.43 -6.03
N PRO A 107 9.61 -2.76 -5.50
CA PRO A 107 8.39 -3.46 -5.12
C PRO A 107 8.10 -4.47 -6.21
N ALA A 108 7.96 -5.75 -5.82
CA ALA A 108 7.73 -6.81 -6.79
C ALA A 108 6.63 -6.31 -7.73
N ALA A 109 6.91 -6.29 -9.04
CA ALA A 109 5.93 -5.85 -10.02
C ALA A 109 4.61 -6.56 -9.70
N PRO A 110 3.47 -5.85 -9.68
CA PRO A 110 2.20 -6.50 -9.37
C PRO A 110 2.05 -7.71 -10.29
N ALA A 111 1.74 -8.86 -9.70
CA ALA A 111 1.56 -10.08 -10.46
C ALA A 111 0.57 -9.82 -11.60
N PRO A 112 0.79 -10.38 -12.80
CA PRO A 112 -0.15 -10.20 -13.90
C PRO A 112 -1.53 -10.72 -13.47
N PRO A 113 -2.63 -10.12 -13.97
CA PRO A 113 -3.97 -10.60 -13.71
C PRO A 113 -4.10 -12.10 -14.00
N THR A 114 -4.75 -12.82 -13.11
CA THR A 114 -4.99 -14.25 -13.25
C THR A 114 -6.30 -14.50 -14.00
N GLU A 115 -6.27 -15.47 -14.90
CA GLU A 115 -7.47 -15.96 -15.58
C GLU A 115 -8.00 -17.22 -14.90
N TYR A 116 -9.28 -17.21 -14.51
CA TYR A 116 -9.94 -18.32 -13.84
C TYR A 116 -11.02 -18.95 -14.73
N TRP A 117 -10.74 -20.15 -15.22
CA TRP A 117 -11.71 -20.99 -15.94
C TRP A 117 -12.73 -21.57 -14.95
N VAL A 118 -13.95 -21.02 -14.96
CA VAL A 118 -15.01 -21.36 -14.02
C VAL A 118 -15.41 -22.83 -14.19
N GLY A 119 -15.32 -23.60 -13.11
CA GLY A 119 -15.56 -25.06 -13.13
C GLY A 119 -14.38 -25.90 -13.64
N GLY A 120 -13.27 -25.29 -14.04
CA GLY A 120 -12.09 -25.99 -14.58
C GLY A 120 -12.44 -26.74 -15.86
N ASP A 121 -12.00 -28.00 -15.96
CA ASP A 121 -12.24 -28.84 -17.15
C ASP A 121 -13.72 -29.10 -17.44
N LYS A 122 -14.58 -29.05 -16.40
CA LYS A 122 -16.03 -29.22 -16.55
C LYS A 122 -16.71 -27.99 -17.17
N GLY A 123 -16.11 -26.81 -17.04
CA GLY A 123 -16.71 -25.56 -17.45
C GLY A 123 -17.96 -25.17 -16.64
N TRP A 124 -18.80 -24.32 -17.25
CA TRP A 124 -20.04 -23.83 -16.67
C TRP A 124 -21.23 -24.72 -17.08
N THR A 125 -21.50 -25.75 -16.28
CA THR A 125 -22.59 -26.71 -16.45
C THR A 125 -23.32 -27.04 -15.13
N ILE A 126 -24.36 -27.86 -15.20
CA ILE A 126 -25.15 -28.33 -14.04
C ILE A 126 -24.37 -29.35 -13.19
N ASP A 127 -24.77 -29.52 -11.93
CA ASP A 127 -24.23 -30.54 -11.01
C ASP A 127 -22.72 -30.42 -10.73
N VAL A 128 -22.22 -29.18 -10.73
CA VAL A 128 -20.84 -28.82 -10.35
C VAL A 128 -20.86 -28.03 -9.04
N ASP A 129 -20.03 -28.43 -8.08
CA ASP A 129 -19.80 -27.65 -6.86
C ASP A 129 -18.82 -26.49 -7.14
N TYR A 130 -19.37 -25.37 -7.59
CA TYR A 130 -18.60 -24.15 -7.86
C TYR A 130 -17.99 -23.53 -6.61
N GLN A 131 -18.54 -23.80 -5.41
CA GLN A 131 -17.97 -23.30 -4.16
C GLN A 131 -16.72 -24.10 -3.79
N ALA A 132 -16.75 -25.42 -3.97
CA ALA A 132 -15.55 -26.24 -3.87
C ALA A 132 -14.50 -25.84 -4.92
N TRP A 133 -14.90 -25.57 -6.16
CA TRP A 133 -13.99 -25.05 -7.18
C TRP A 133 -13.33 -23.72 -6.76
N ALA A 134 -14.07 -22.82 -6.10
CA ALA A 134 -13.58 -21.51 -5.69
C ALA A 134 -12.74 -21.53 -4.39
N LYS A 135 -12.87 -22.57 -3.54
CA LYS A 135 -12.40 -22.59 -2.15
C LYS A 135 -10.94 -22.20 -1.93
N ASN A 136 -10.04 -22.61 -2.81
CA ASN A 136 -8.59 -22.37 -2.68
C ASN A 136 -8.05 -21.36 -3.70
N LYS A 137 -8.92 -20.47 -4.21
CA LYS A 137 -8.56 -19.44 -5.19
C LYS A 137 -8.65 -18.06 -4.55
N THR A 138 -7.70 -17.21 -4.91
CA THR A 138 -7.65 -15.82 -4.45
C THR A 138 -7.96 -14.89 -5.60
N PHE A 139 -9.20 -14.41 -5.64
CA PHE A 139 -9.65 -13.49 -6.68
C PHE A 139 -9.26 -12.07 -6.32
N LYS A 140 -8.57 -11.37 -7.21
CA LYS A 140 -8.12 -9.99 -7.03
C LYS A 140 -8.72 -9.07 -8.07
N VAL A 141 -8.72 -7.77 -7.77
CA VAL A 141 -9.10 -6.78 -8.77
C VAL A 141 -8.17 -6.87 -9.98
N GLY A 142 -8.75 -6.95 -11.18
CA GLY A 142 -8.03 -7.11 -12.44
C GLY A 142 -8.10 -8.53 -13.02
N ASP A 143 -8.27 -9.55 -12.18
CA ASP A 143 -8.41 -10.95 -12.62
C ASP A 143 -9.66 -11.14 -13.50
N THR A 144 -9.72 -12.24 -14.24
CA THR A 144 -10.86 -12.58 -15.10
C THR A 144 -11.50 -13.91 -14.71
N LEU A 145 -12.82 -13.99 -14.84
CA LEU A 145 -13.57 -15.24 -14.83
C LEU A 145 -13.94 -15.61 -16.27
N VAL A 146 -13.63 -16.83 -16.69
CA VAL A 146 -13.97 -17.36 -18.01
C VAL A 146 -15.04 -18.43 -17.85
N PHE A 147 -16.22 -18.15 -18.39
CA PHE A 147 -17.36 -19.07 -18.41
C PHE A 147 -17.44 -19.73 -19.79
N LYS A 148 -17.05 -21.00 -19.85
CA LYS A 148 -17.15 -21.83 -21.05
C LYS A 148 -18.31 -22.81 -20.93
N TYR A 149 -19.22 -22.80 -21.90
CA TYR A 149 -20.40 -23.66 -21.92
C TYR A 149 -20.97 -23.79 -23.34
N THR A 150 -21.82 -24.80 -23.57
CA THR A 150 -22.50 -24.96 -24.86
C THR A 150 -23.48 -23.81 -25.07
N LYS A 151 -23.25 -22.99 -26.10
CA LYS A 151 -24.11 -21.86 -26.46
C LYS A 151 -25.56 -22.32 -26.59
N GLY A 152 -26.49 -21.57 -25.99
CA GLY A 152 -27.92 -21.89 -25.99
C GLY A 152 -28.37 -22.85 -24.89
N HIS A 153 -27.46 -23.58 -24.23
CA HIS A 153 -27.80 -24.47 -23.10
C HIS A 153 -27.62 -23.78 -21.74
N HIS A 154 -26.70 -22.83 -21.65
CA HIS A 154 -26.48 -22.06 -20.44
C HIS A 154 -26.36 -20.57 -20.77
N ASN A 155 -26.36 -19.76 -19.72
CA ASN A 155 -26.10 -18.33 -19.75
C ASN A 155 -25.44 -17.94 -18.42
N VAL A 156 -24.95 -16.72 -18.34
CA VAL A 156 -24.35 -16.17 -17.12
C VAL A 156 -25.02 -14.84 -16.79
N PHE A 157 -25.66 -14.79 -15.64
CA PHE A 157 -26.15 -13.55 -15.05
C PHE A 157 -25.31 -13.17 -13.84
N LYS A 158 -24.91 -11.91 -13.78
CA LYS A 158 -24.41 -11.32 -12.54
C LYS A 158 -25.60 -10.83 -11.73
N VAL A 159 -25.70 -11.25 -10.48
CA VAL A 159 -26.82 -10.94 -9.59
C VAL A 159 -26.33 -10.38 -8.25
N ASN A 160 -27.27 -9.93 -7.42
CA ASN A 160 -27.00 -9.61 -6.02
C ASN A 160 -27.19 -10.86 -5.14
N GLN A 161 -26.97 -10.72 -3.84
CA GLN A 161 -27.12 -11.82 -2.88
C GLN A 161 -28.53 -12.45 -2.91
N THR A 162 -29.59 -11.64 -2.94
CA THR A 162 -30.97 -12.13 -2.98
C THR A 162 -31.25 -12.93 -4.24
N GLY A 163 -30.84 -12.42 -5.40
CA GLY A 163 -30.99 -13.13 -6.68
C GLY A 163 -30.18 -14.43 -6.73
N PHE A 164 -29.04 -14.48 -6.07
CA PHE A 164 -28.24 -15.70 -5.94
C PHE A 164 -28.89 -16.76 -5.02
N GLN A 165 -29.40 -16.33 -3.87
CA GLN A 165 -30.03 -17.22 -2.89
C GLN A 165 -31.31 -17.83 -3.45
N ASN A 166 -32.12 -17.01 -4.13
CA ASN A 166 -33.43 -17.39 -4.63
C ASN A 166 -33.46 -17.74 -6.12
N CYS A 167 -32.29 -17.76 -6.78
CA CYS A 167 -32.16 -18.02 -8.22
C CYS A 167 -33.05 -17.13 -9.11
N ILE A 168 -33.12 -15.84 -8.77
CA ILE A 168 -33.88 -14.86 -9.52
C ILE A 168 -33.00 -14.33 -10.66
N ALA A 169 -33.30 -14.76 -11.88
CA ALA A 169 -32.63 -14.29 -13.08
C ALA A 169 -33.19 -12.91 -13.51
N PRO A 170 -32.32 -11.95 -13.86
CA PRO A 170 -32.70 -10.75 -14.59
C PRO A 170 -33.33 -11.06 -15.96
N PRO A 171 -33.88 -10.04 -16.66
CA PRO A 171 -34.37 -10.20 -18.02
C PRO A 171 -33.31 -10.81 -18.97
N PRO A 172 -33.70 -11.65 -19.95
CA PRO A 172 -32.76 -12.33 -20.86
C PRO A 172 -31.75 -11.41 -21.56
N SER A 173 -32.10 -10.15 -21.82
CA SER A 173 -31.24 -9.14 -22.44
C SER A 173 -30.00 -8.76 -21.62
N GLU A 174 -29.99 -9.04 -20.33
CA GLU A 174 -28.86 -8.76 -19.42
C GLU A 174 -27.91 -9.95 -19.25
N GLY A 175 -28.26 -11.11 -19.83
CA GLY A 175 -27.48 -12.32 -19.72
C GLY A 175 -26.35 -12.38 -20.73
N LEU A 176 -25.19 -12.90 -20.31
CA LEU A 176 -24.14 -13.30 -21.23
C LEU A 176 -24.49 -14.68 -21.81
N THR A 177 -24.39 -14.81 -23.13
CA THR A 177 -24.98 -15.94 -23.88
C THR A 177 -24.06 -16.46 -25.01
N THR A 178 -22.78 -16.10 -25.01
CA THR A 178 -21.89 -16.43 -26.14
C THR A 178 -21.41 -17.88 -26.13
N GLY A 179 -21.43 -18.54 -24.97
CA GLY A 179 -20.77 -19.84 -24.75
C GLY A 179 -19.30 -19.74 -24.32
N HIS A 180 -18.72 -18.54 -24.40
CA HIS A 180 -17.38 -18.24 -23.92
C HIS A 180 -17.33 -16.78 -23.41
N ASP A 181 -17.90 -16.56 -22.23
CA ASP A 181 -18.01 -15.22 -21.65
C ASP A 181 -16.87 -14.94 -20.68
N VAL A 182 -16.25 -13.76 -20.81
CA VAL A 182 -15.16 -13.32 -19.94
C VAL A 182 -15.63 -12.13 -19.10
N ILE A 183 -15.45 -12.22 -17.78
CA ILE A 183 -15.81 -11.17 -16.83
C ILE A 183 -14.57 -10.71 -16.08
N THR A 184 -14.18 -9.45 -16.27
CA THR A 184 -13.13 -8.81 -15.47
C THR A 184 -13.64 -8.44 -14.09
N LEU A 185 -12.88 -8.79 -13.05
CA LEU A 185 -13.15 -8.48 -11.66
C LEU A 185 -12.68 -7.06 -11.36
N ALA A 186 -13.48 -6.07 -11.76
CA ALA A 186 -13.09 -4.66 -11.69
C ALA A 186 -13.16 -4.04 -10.28
N LYS A 187 -13.89 -4.67 -9.34
CA LYS A 187 -14.13 -4.10 -8.00
C LYS A 187 -14.05 -5.15 -6.90
N PRO A 188 -13.53 -4.78 -5.71
CA PRO A 188 -13.50 -5.66 -4.53
C PRO A 188 -14.90 -6.09 -4.08
N GLY A 189 -14.94 -7.04 -3.14
CA GLY A 189 -16.14 -7.54 -2.50
C GLY A 189 -16.78 -8.73 -3.20
N LYS A 190 -17.89 -9.23 -2.63
CA LYS A 190 -18.59 -10.40 -3.14
C LYS A 190 -19.14 -10.16 -4.56
N LYS A 191 -19.10 -11.22 -5.38
CA LYS A 191 -19.66 -11.26 -6.74
C LYS A 191 -20.45 -12.55 -6.86
N TRP A 192 -21.67 -12.47 -7.39
CA TRP A 192 -22.58 -13.60 -7.53
C TRP A 192 -22.98 -13.78 -8.98
N TYR A 193 -22.95 -15.02 -9.43
CA TYR A 193 -23.23 -15.43 -10.79
C TYR A 193 -24.16 -16.64 -10.78
N ILE A 194 -25.14 -16.66 -11.68
CA ILE A 194 -26.10 -17.77 -11.81
C ILE A 194 -26.34 -18.09 -13.29
N CYS A 195 -26.81 -19.31 -13.57
CA CYS A 195 -27.48 -19.61 -14.83
C CYS A 195 -28.99 -19.39 -14.64
N GLY A 196 -29.60 -18.63 -15.54
CA GLY A 196 -31.03 -18.30 -15.51
C GLY A 196 -31.91 -19.25 -16.31
N VAL A 197 -31.36 -20.34 -16.87
CA VAL A 197 -32.19 -21.40 -17.46
C VAL A 197 -33.00 -22.07 -16.33
N PRO A 198 -34.29 -22.40 -16.54
CA PRO A 198 -35.11 -23.05 -15.53
C PRO A 198 -34.40 -24.26 -14.89
N THR A 199 -34.58 -24.42 -13.58
CA THR A 199 -33.98 -25.46 -12.71
C THR A 199 -32.45 -25.46 -12.57
N HIS A 200 -31.69 -24.89 -13.51
CA HIS A 200 -30.22 -24.94 -13.49
C HIS A 200 -29.62 -24.34 -12.21
N CYS A 201 -30.09 -23.17 -11.77
CA CYS A 201 -29.61 -22.55 -10.54
C CYS A 201 -30.19 -23.19 -9.27
N SER A 202 -31.51 -23.45 -9.25
CA SER A 202 -32.23 -23.84 -8.03
C SER A 202 -32.02 -25.31 -7.67
N ASP A 203 -32.08 -26.18 -8.68
CA ASP A 203 -32.16 -27.63 -8.47
C ASP A 203 -30.79 -28.27 -8.73
N HIS A 204 -30.03 -27.71 -9.70
CA HIS A 204 -28.73 -28.22 -10.13
C HIS A 204 -27.53 -27.38 -9.67
N ASN A 205 -27.77 -26.38 -8.81
CA ASN A 205 -26.74 -25.57 -8.17
C ASN A 205 -25.75 -24.90 -9.15
N GLN A 206 -26.18 -24.56 -10.38
CA GLN A 206 -25.38 -23.82 -11.36
C GLN A 206 -25.28 -22.33 -10.99
N LYS A 207 -24.54 -22.07 -9.90
CA LYS A 207 -24.32 -20.75 -9.31
C LYS A 207 -22.95 -20.65 -8.64
N LEU A 208 -22.32 -19.49 -8.77
CA LEU A 208 -21.02 -19.18 -8.18
C LEU A 208 -21.08 -17.87 -7.39
N VAL A 209 -20.66 -17.91 -6.13
CA VAL A 209 -20.23 -16.73 -5.39
C VAL A 209 -18.72 -16.77 -5.15
N ILE A 210 -18.07 -15.62 -5.31
CA ILE A 210 -16.66 -15.40 -4.97
C ILE A 210 -16.51 -14.11 -4.15
N THR A 211 -15.37 -13.95 -3.49
CA THR A 211 -14.98 -12.68 -2.85
C THR A 211 -13.74 -12.15 -3.56
N VAL A 212 -13.83 -10.93 -4.09
CA VAL A 212 -12.71 -10.26 -4.74
C VAL A 212 -11.98 -9.40 -3.72
N GLU A 213 -10.69 -9.64 -3.52
CA GLU A 213 -9.83 -8.82 -2.69
C GLU A 213 -9.55 -7.49 -3.39
N GLY A 214 -9.54 -6.40 -2.62
CA GLY A 214 -8.93 -5.17 -3.09
C GLY A 214 -7.43 -5.37 -3.15
N GLY A 215 -6.82 -5.07 -4.29
CA GLY A 215 -5.38 -4.92 -4.34
C GLY A 215 -4.96 -3.97 -3.22
N ALA A 216 -3.87 -4.30 -2.51
CA ALA A 216 -3.26 -3.32 -1.62
C ALA A 216 -3.11 -2.01 -2.40
N PRO A 217 -3.46 -0.85 -1.83
CA PRO A 217 -3.17 0.41 -2.50
C PRO A 217 -1.70 0.35 -2.91
N ALA A 218 -1.44 0.55 -4.21
CA ALA A 218 -0.08 0.71 -4.66
C ALA A 218 0.59 1.73 -3.72
N PRO A 219 1.83 1.50 -3.26
CA PRO A 219 2.56 2.52 -2.52
C PRO A 219 2.39 3.82 -3.29
N ALA A 220 1.87 4.86 -2.63
CA ALA A 220 1.68 6.14 -3.27
C ALA A 220 2.99 6.49 -3.97
N ALA A 221 2.93 6.77 -5.28
CA ALA A 221 4.11 7.23 -6.01
C ALA A 221 4.73 8.39 -5.19
N PRO A 222 6.06 8.43 -5.02
CA PRO A 222 6.69 9.53 -4.30
C PRO A 222 6.23 10.83 -4.95
N VAL A 223 5.58 11.67 -4.14
CA VAL A 223 5.16 13.00 -4.56
C VAL A 223 6.41 13.71 -5.11
N PRO A 224 6.39 14.24 -6.35
CA PRO A 224 7.50 15.02 -6.85
C PRO A 224 7.83 16.13 -5.84
N ALA A 225 9.09 16.25 -5.44
CA ALA A 225 9.53 17.37 -4.63
C ALA A 225 9.08 18.68 -5.30
N PRO A 226 8.60 19.69 -4.56
CA PRO A 226 8.28 20.98 -5.14
C PRO A 226 9.49 21.46 -5.93
N ALA A 227 9.30 21.76 -7.22
CA ALA A 227 10.34 22.37 -8.02
C ALA A 227 10.80 23.64 -7.29
N ALA A 228 12.11 23.73 -7.01
CA ALA A 228 12.69 24.94 -6.47
C ALA A 228 12.31 26.08 -7.42
N LEU A 229 11.57 27.05 -6.90
CA LEU A 229 11.24 28.27 -7.64
C LEU A 229 12.58 28.90 -8.07
N ALA A 230 12.71 29.14 -9.37
CA ALA A 230 13.81 29.91 -9.92
C ALA A 230 13.91 31.25 -9.17
N PRO A 231 15.13 31.76 -8.92
CA PRO A 231 15.29 33.05 -8.26
C PRO A 231 14.61 34.14 -9.10
N ALA A 232 13.82 34.98 -8.43
CA ALA A 232 13.16 36.11 -9.06
C ALA A 232 14.19 37.04 -9.74
N PRO A 233 13.88 37.65 -10.90
CA PRO A 233 14.74 38.66 -11.51
C PRO A 233 14.95 39.83 -10.56
N ALA A 234 16.19 40.33 -10.50
CA ALA A 234 16.54 41.50 -9.72
C ALA A 234 15.70 42.71 -10.14
N ALA A 235 15.12 43.42 -9.16
CA ALA A 235 14.41 44.67 -9.39
C ALA A 235 15.37 45.75 -9.93
N PRO A 236 14.91 46.65 -10.81
CA PRO A 236 15.71 47.78 -11.28
C PRO A 236 15.97 48.77 -10.14
N ALA A 237 17.14 49.40 -10.17
CA ALA A 237 17.60 50.34 -9.15
C ALA A 237 16.64 51.54 -8.96
N PRO A 238 16.49 52.08 -7.74
CA PRO A 238 15.69 53.28 -7.51
C PRO A 238 16.29 54.51 -8.20
N GLY A 239 15.44 55.30 -8.84
CA GLY A 239 15.80 56.63 -9.35
C GLY A 239 16.05 57.65 -8.22
N PRO A 240 16.61 58.83 -8.52
CA PRO A 240 17.05 59.79 -7.52
C PRO A 240 15.89 60.37 -6.70
N ALA A 241 16.13 60.57 -5.40
CA ALA A 241 15.18 61.13 -4.46
C ALA A 241 14.83 62.60 -4.78
N PRO A 242 13.55 63.01 -4.67
CA PRO A 242 13.15 64.41 -4.79
C PRO A 242 13.49 65.21 -3.51
N LYS A 243 13.92 66.46 -3.71
CA LYS A 243 14.22 67.42 -2.63
C LYS A 243 12.97 67.74 -1.80
N LYS A 244 13.19 67.89 -0.49
CA LYS A 244 12.24 68.44 0.48
C LYS A 244 11.73 69.81 0.03
N ASP A 245 10.42 69.96 0.05
CA ASP A 245 9.75 71.25 0.25
C ASP A 245 8.98 71.14 1.58
N ASP A 246 9.29 72.05 2.49
CA ASP A 246 8.69 72.16 3.82
C ASP A 246 7.42 73.00 3.70
N SER A 247 6.26 72.36 3.73
CA SER A 247 4.99 73.06 3.96
C SER A 247 4.02 72.20 4.77
N ASN A 248 3.86 72.63 6.02
CA ASN A 248 2.97 72.18 7.06
C ASN A 248 1.49 72.17 6.63
N ASN A 249 0.83 71.02 6.71
CA ASN A 249 -0.58 70.96 7.13
C ASN A 249 -0.92 69.55 7.65
N SER A 250 -1.19 69.44 8.97
CA SER A 250 -2.03 68.39 9.59
C SER A 250 -3.30 68.17 8.76
N TYR A 251 -3.97 67.01 8.64
CA TYR A 251 -4.77 66.32 9.65
C TYR A 251 -5.25 64.93 9.15
N LYS A 252 -5.28 63.98 10.10
CA LYS A 252 -6.26 62.92 10.34
C LYS A 252 -6.40 61.71 9.39
N VAL A 253 -5.96 60.59 9.94
CA VAL A 253 -6.29 59.20 9.64
C VAL A 253 -7.74 58.89 10.03
N THR A 254 -8.48 58.21 9.17
CA THR A 254 -9.69 57.42 9.53
C THR A 254 -9.68 56.07 8.82
N THR A 255 -9.64 55.02 9.62
CA THR A 255 -9.68 53.60 9.24
C THR A 255 -11.13 53.11 9.25
N SER A 256 -11.56 52.45 8.17
CA SER A 256 -12.84 51.71 8.14
C SER A 256 -12.55 50.23 8.30
N ALA A 257 -13.00 49.63 9.41
CA ALA A 257 -12.83 48.22 9.72
C ALA A 257 -14.17 47.49 9.60
N TYR A 258 -14.17 46.41 8.82
CA TYR A 258 -15.30 45.50 8.63
C TYR A 258 -15.45 44.58 9.85
N LYS A 259 -16.68 44.43 10.34
CA LYS A 259 -17.02 43.68 11.57
C LYS A 259 -17.21 42.19 11.26
N ILE A 260 -16.64 41.33 12.09
CA ILE A 260 -17.03 39.91 12.21
C ILE A 260 -17.78 39.77 13.54
N PHE A 261 -18.99 39.24 13.47
CA PHE A 261 -19.84 38.92 14.62
C PHE A 261 -19.49 37.54 15.17
N VAL A 262 -19.19 37.44 16.46
CA VAL A 262 -19.45 36.24 17.27
C VAL A 262 -20.09 36.72 18.56
N GLY A 263 -21.27 36.16 18.86
CA GLY A 263 -22.21 36.69 19.82
C GLY A 263 -21.89 36.43 21.29
N GLY A 264 -22.54 37.26 22.12
CA GLY A 264 -23.19 36.86 23.37
C GLY A 264 -22.28 36.50 24.54
N VAL A 265 -22.09 37.43 25.47
CA VAL A 265 -22.80 37.47 26.76
C VAL A 265 -22.33 38.72 27.53
N VAL A 266 -23.31 39.48 28.00
CA VAL A 266 -23.18 40.72 28.76
C VAL A 266 -23.14 40.41 30.24
N LEU A 267 -22.15 40.94 30.96
CA LEU A 267 -22.28 41.20 32.41
C LEU A 267 -21.74 42.61 32.71
N ILE A 268 -22.68 43.46 33.07
CA ILE A 268 -22.53 44.87 33.48
C ILE A 268 -22.25 44.87 34.98
N TRP A 269 -21.23 45.59 35.43
CA TRP A 269 -21.22 46.20 36.76
C TRP A 269 -20.67 47.63 36.67
N THR A 270 -21.58 48.59 36.89
CA THR A 270 -21.32 49.99 37.18
C THR A 270 -20.64 50.15 38.54
N ILE A 271 -19.67 51.06 38.64
CA ILE A 271 -19.30 51.71 39.90
C ILE A 271 -19.88 53.13 39.85
N LEU A 272 -20.67 53.46 40.89
CA LEU A 272 -21.15 54.78 41.23
C LEU A 272 -19.98 55.72 41.54
N ILE A 273 -20.06 56.97 41.06
CA ILE A 273 -20.27 58.16 41.89
C ILE A 273 -21.24 59.07 41.13
#